data_AF-A0A7I9WF05-F1
#
_entry.id   AF-A0A7I9WF05-F1
#
_cell.length_a   1.000
_cell.length_b   1.000
_cell.length_c   1.000
_cell.angle_alpha   90.00
_cell.angle_beta   90.00
_cell.angle_gamma   90.00
#
_symmetry.space_group_name_H-M   'P 1'
#
loop_
_entity.id
_entity.type
_entity.pdbx_description
1 polymer ?
#
loop_
_entity_poly.entity_id
_entity_poly.type
_entity_poly.pdbx_seq_one_letter_code
_entity_poly.pdbx_strand_id
1 'polypeptide(L)'
;MITVRMVKYSVPVRFIGRKVRVSLRANEVVVFDGRTPIAAHPRIAARTGTSVQLDHYLEVLKIKPGAFPGSSALAAARATGTFTSAHEAFWAAARRVNGDASTRELIDVLLLHRSMTEADVVAGIAAALKVGRSAPMWSRWKPAAIGTGGANSGRHLPAHTVAPEHRVVSLTQRRLADPAAVIAGL
;
A
#
# COMPACT_ATOMS: atom_id res chain seq x y z
N MET A 1 3.36 9.53 11.60
CA MET A 1 2.36 10.22 10.75
C MET A 1 3.01 11.44 10.13
N ILE A 2 2.47 11.91 9.02
CA ILE A 2 2.91 13.15 8.36
C ILE A 2 1.76 14.16 8.33
N THR A 3 2.09 15.45 8.26
CA THR A 3 1.09 16.53 8.17
C THR A 3 1.18 17.18 6.79
N VAL A 4 0.04 17.30 6.12
CA VAL A 4 -0.08 17.97 4.81
C VAL A 4 -1.23 18.96 4.89
N ARG A 5 -0.94 20.26 4.74
CA ARG A 5 -1.93 21.35 4.83
C ARG A 5 -2.93 21.17 5.99
N MET A 6 -2.43 20.96 7.21
CA MET A 6 -3.20 20.78 8.46
C MET A 6 -3.96 19.45 8.63
N VAL A 7 -3.87 18.53 7.67
CA VAL A 7 -4.42 17.17 7.78
C VAL A 7 -3.31 16.17 8.06
N LYS A 8 -3.57 15.21 8.96
CA LYS A 8 -2.62 14.15 9.31
C LYS A 8 -2.87 12.89 8.47
N TYR A 9 -1.81 12.35 7.87
CA TYR A 9 -1.84 11.11 7.10
C TYR A 9 -0.93 10.08 7.77
N SER A 10 -1.42 8.85 7.92
CA SER A 10 -0.60 7.74 8.39
C SER A 10 0.44 7.34 7.34
N VAL A 11 1.56 6.80 7.77
CA VAL A 11 2.63 6.28 6.91
C VAL A 11 3.13 4.97 7.51
N PRO A 12 3.60 4.00 6.71
CA PRO A 12 4.09 2.74 7.25
C PRO A 12 5.22 2.97 8.27
N VAL A 13 5.18 2.23 9.38
CA VAL A 13 6.13 2.40 10.50
C VAL A 13 7.60 2.31 10.09
N ARG A 14 7.93 1.50 9.07
CA ARG A 14 9.30 1.38 8.55
C ARG A 14 9.92 2.69 8.04
N PHE A 15 9.10 3.71 7.79
CA PHE A 15 9.54 5.03 7.31
C PHE A 15 9.57 6.10 8.42
N ILE A 16 9.42 5.72 9.70
CA ILE A 16 9.59 6.67 10.81
C ILE A 16 11.01 7.26 10.78
N GLY A 17 11.10 8.58 10.99
CA GLY A 17 12.37 9.32 10.99
C GLY A 17 12.95 9.58 9.60
N ARG A 18 12.34 9.07 8.53
CA ARG A 18 12.81 9.30 7.15
C ARG A 18 12.13 10.51 6.52
N LYS A 19 12.88 11.25 5.70
CA LYS A 19 12.33 12.33 4.87
C LYS A 19 11.59 11.71 3.68
N VAL A 20 10.29 11.97 3.59
CA VAL A 20 9.43 11.49 2.50
C VAL A 20 8.99 12.64 1.61
N ARG A 21 8.76 12.37 0.33
CA ARG A 21 8.17 13.33 -0.61
C ARG A 21 6.67 13.13 -0.66
N VAL A 22 5.91 14.22 -0.71
CA VAL A 22 4.45 14.17 -0.77
C VAL A 22 4.00 14.81 -2.08
N SER A 23 3.17 14.11 -2.85
CA SER A 23 2.45 14.66 -3.99
C SER A 23 0.99 14.84 -3.60
N LEU A 24 0.54 16.09 -3.55
CA LEU A 24 -0.85 16.44 -3.32
C LEU A 24 -1.54 16.55 -4.68
N ARG A 25 -2.42 15.60 -4.99
CA ARG A 25 -3.23 15.58 -6.22
C ARG A 25 -4.63 16.13 -5.95
N ALA A 26 -5.48 16.18 -6.98
CA ALA A 26 -6.85 16.67 -6.86
C ALA A 26 -7.64 15.87 -5.80
N ASN A 27 -7.63 14.54 -5.89
CA ASN A 27 -8.45 13.63 -5.06
C ASN A 27 -7.65 12.77 -4.07
N GLU A 28 -6.32 12.81 -4.13
CA GLU A 28 -5.49 11.94 -3.30
C GLU A 28 -4.19 12.62 -2.85
N VAL A 29 -3.59 12.06 -1.80
CA VAL A 29 -2.26 12.37 -1.30
C VAL A 29 -1.41 11.12 -1.47
N VAL A 30 -0.36 11.20 -2.28
CA VAL A 30 0.58 10.10 -2.49
C VAL A 30 1.90 10.44 -1.82
N VAL A 31 2.37 9.54 -0.97
CA VAL A 31 3.64 9.66 -0.23
C VAL A 31 4.66 8.77 -0.91
N PHE A 32 5.87 9.28 -1.09
CA PHE A 32 6.99 8.61 -1.76
C PHE A 32 8.22 8.56 -0.87
N ASP A 33 8.92 7.42 -0.93
CA ASP A 33 10.31 7.30 -0.52
C ASP A 33 11.19 7.25 -1.78
N GLY A 34 11.94 8.32 -2.04
CA GLY A 34 12.65 8.50 -3.30
C GLY A 34 11.71 8.55 -4.53
N ARG A 35 11.69 7.46 -5.30
CA ARG A 35 10.82 7.27 -6.49
C ARG A 35 9.67 6.29 -6.24
N THR A 36 9.65 5.61 -5.09
CA THR A 36 8.71 4.53 -4.80
C THR A 36 7.52 5.08 -4.02
N PRO A 37 6.27 4.90 -4.47
CA PRO A 37 5.10 5.24 -3.67
C PRO A 37 5.00 4.30 -2.47
N ILE A 38 4.87 4.86 -1.27
CA ILE A 38 4.83 4.11 -0.01
C ILE A 38 3.46 4.15 0.68
N ALA A 39 2.63 5.13 0.34
CA ALA A 39 1.26 5.27 0.83
C ALA A 39 0.44 6.16 -0.10
N ALA A 40 -0.83 5.86 -0.27
CA ALA A 40 -1.79 6.70 -0.99
C ALA A 40 -3.06 6.86 -0.14
N HIS A 41 -3.56 8.08 -0.03
CA HIS A 41 -4.74 8.41 0.77
C HIS A 41 -5.73 9.25 -0.02
N PRO A 42 -7.05 9.07 0.18
CA PRO A 42 -8.03 10.06 -0.27
C PRO A 42 -7.70 11.43 0.33
N ARG A 43 -7.78 12.47 -0.50
CA ARG A 43 -7.53 13.85 -0.07
C ARG A 43 -8.71 14.32 0.77
N ILE A 44 -8.43 14.78 1.98
CA ILE A 44 -9.42 15.40 2.85
C ILE A 44 -9.40 16.91 2.61
N ALA A 45 -10.50 17.46 2.06
CA ALA A 45 -10.68 18.89 1.82
C ALA A 45 -11.32 19.59 3.03
N ALA A 46 -10.84 19.31 4.24
CA ALA A 46 -11.33 19.90 5.49
C ALA A 46 -10.22 20.69 6.20
N ARG A 47 -10.62 21.63 7.07
CA ARG A 47 -9.69 22.48 7.83
C ARG A 47 -8.77 21.67 8.77
N THR A 48 -9.27 20.56 9.27
CA THR A 48 -8.54 19.57 10.06
C THR A 48 -9.07 18.18 9.71
N GLY A 49 -8.23 17.16 9.88
CA GLY A 49 -8.63 15.79 9.59
C GLY A 49 -7.50 14.81 9.81
N THR A 50 -7.85 13.53 9.86
CA THR A 50 -6.87 12.44 9.95
C THR A 50 -7.28 11.30 9.03
N SER A 51 -6.36 10.83 8.19
CA SER A 51 -6.52 9.62 7.38
C SER A 51 -5.61 8.51 7.92
N VAL A 52 -6.24 7.51 8.54
CA VAL A 52 -5.55 6.36 9.15
C VAL A 52 -5.82 5.12 8.31
N GLN A 53 -4.76 4.42 7.92
CA GLN A 53 -4.84 3.11 7.26
C GLN A 53 -4.30 2.04 8.20
N LEU A 54 -5.01 0.92 8.34
CA LEU A 54 -4.63 -0.17 9.23
C LEU A 54 -3.29 -0.80 8.84
N ASP A 55 -3.04 -0.98 7.55
CA ASP A 55 -1.80 -1.60 7.04
C ASP A 55 -0.53 -0.94 7.62
N HIS A 56 -0.55 0.38 7.79
CA HIS A 56 0.60 1.16 8.26
C HIS A 56 1.04 0.81 9.69
N TYR A 57 0.15 0.19 10.48
CA TYR A 57 0.37 -0.15 11.88
C TYR A 57 0.60 -1.65 12.10
N LEU A 58 0.36 -2.51 11.10
CA LEU A 58 0.40 -3.96 11.26
C LEU A 58 1.76 -4.47 11.75
N GLU A 59 2.87 -3.85 11.36
CA GLU A 59 4.21 -4.21 11.83
C GLU A 59 4.41 -3.97 13.33
N VAL A 60 3.87 -2.87 13.86
CA VAL A 60 3.91 -2.58 15.31
C VAL A 60 2.95 -3.51 16.05
N LEU A 61 1.76 -3.71 15.48
CA LEU A 61 0.74 -4.58 16.07
C LEU A 61 1.19 -6.05 16.07
N LYS A 62 2.04 -6.48 15.14
CA LYS A 62 2.64 -7.82 15.15
C LYS A 62 3.55 -8.02 16.36
N ILE A 63 4.30 -6.99 16.75
CA ILE A 63 5.15 -7.02 17.96
C ILE A 63 4.28 -6.99 19.22
N LYS A 64 3.25 -6.13 19.24
CA LYS A 64 2.33 -5.97 20.38
C LYS A 64 0.87 -6.25 19.98
N PRO A 65 0.49 -7.54 19.84
CA PRO A 65 -0.84 -7.91 19.35
C PRO A 65 -1.97 -7.51 20.30
N GLY A 66 -1.71 -7.43 21.61
CA GLY A 66 -2.72 -7.01 22.59
C GLY A 66 -3.26 -5.58 22.37
N ALA A 67 -2.59 -4.74 21.58
CA ALA A 67 -3.06 -3.41 21.24
C ALA A 67 -4.02 -3.38 20.04
N PHE A 68 -4.18 -4.49 19.31
CA PHE A 68 -4.97 -4.56 18.09
C PHE A 68 -6.47 -4.28 18.33
N PRO A 69 -7.17 -4.91 19.31
CA PRO A 69 -8.61 -4.75 19.48
C PRO A 69 -9.06 -3.32 19.77
N GLY A 70 -8.22 -2.56 20.51
CA GLY A 70 -8.47 -1.16 20.87
C GLY A 70 -7.82 -0.14 19.94
N SER A 71 -7.27 -0.56 18.80
CA SER A 71 -6.54 0.36 17.93
C SER A 71 -7.49 1.28 17.14
N SER A 72 -7.17 2.57 17.10
CA SER A 72 -7.89 3.55 16.28
C SER A 72 -7.79 3.24 14.78
N ALA A 73 -6.71 2.57 14.37
CA ALA A 73 -6.51 2.11 13.00
C ALA A 73 -7.52 1.00 12.61
N LEU A 74 -7.85 0.09 13.53
CA LEU A 74 -8.89 -0.92 13.30
C LEU A 74 -10.28 -0.28 13.23
N ALA A 75 -10.58 0.66 14.14
CA ALA A 75 -11.84 1.40 14.11
C ALA A 75 -12.02 2.15 12.78
N ALA A 76 -10.97 2.82 12.30
CA ALA A 76 -10.97 3.47 11.00
C ALA A 76 -11.18 2.47 9.85
N ALA A 77 -10.49 1.32 9.86
CA ALA A 77 -10.63 0.31 8.82
C ALA A 77 -12.01 -0.34 8.76
N ARG A 78 -12.70 -0.47 9.89
CA ARG A 78 -14.11 -0.88 9.93
C ARG A 78 -15.01 0.20 9.33
N ALA A 79 -14.80 1.46 9.69
CA ALA A 79 -15.57 2.58 9.16
C ALA A 79 -15.40 2.77 7.65
N THR A 80 -14.20 2.50 7.12
CA THR A 80 -13.91 2.58 5.67
C THR A 80 -14.23 1.30 4.90
N GLY A 81 -14.65 0.23 5.58
CA GLY A 81 -14.95 -1.06 4.96
C GLY A 81 -13.72 -1.89 4.52
N THR A 82 -12.50 -1.39 4.74
CA THR A 82 -11.26 -2.13 4.43
C THR A 82 -11.10 -3.37 5.32
N PHE A 83 -11.61 -3.31 6.56
CA PHE A 83 -11.75 -4.48 7.42
C PHE A 83 -13.14 -5.10 7.25
N THR A 84 -13.22 -6.12 6.40
CA THR A 84 -14.50 -6.73 6.00
C THR A 84 -15.04 -7.74 7.04
N SER A 85 -16.30 -8.13 6.89
CA SER A 85 -16.94 -9.18 7.71
C SER A 85 -16.23 -10.54 7.62
N ALA A 86 -15.56 -10.84 6.50
CA ALA A 86 -14.75 -12.04 6.35
C ALA A 86 -13.58 -12.06 7.34
N HIS A 87 -12.91 -10.91 7.53
CA HIS A 87 -11.83 -10.77 8.52
C HIS A 87 -12.36 -10.91 9.95
N GLU A 88 -13.53 -10.34 10.27
CA GLU A 88 -14.18 -10.54 11.57
C GLU A 88 -14.52 -12.02 11.82
N ALA A 89 -15.10 -12.70 10.84
CA ALA A 89 -15.47 -14.11 10.94
C ALA A 89 -14.24 -15.00 11.15
N PHE A 90 -13.16 -14.74 10.41
CA PHE A 90 -11.87 -15.38 10.61
C PHE A 90 -11.35 -15.17 12.02
N TRP A 91 -11.35 -13.92 12.50
CA TRP A 91 -10.82 -13.61 13.81
C TRP A 91 -11.64 -14.24 14.94
N ALA A 92 -12.97 -14.25 14.81
CA ALA A 92 -13.86 -14.92 15.75
C ALA A 92 -13.66 -16.44 15.76
N ALA A 93 -13.44 -17.07 14.60
CA ALA A 93 -13.12 -18.50 14.52
C ALA A 93 -11.75 -18.79 15.16
N ALA A 94 -10.72 -18.01 14.82
CA ALA A 94 -9.38 -18.16 15.36
C ALA A 94 -9.35 -17.97 16.89
N ARG A 95 -10.14 -17.04 17.45
CA ARG A 95 -10.26 -16.86 18.91
C ARG A 95 -10.77 -18.11 19.63
N ARG A 96 -11.68 -18.86 19.02
CA ARG A 96 -12.24 -20.09 19.62
C ARG A 96 -11.19 -21.20 19.72
N VAL A 97 -10.24 -21.25 18.79
CA VAL A 97 -9.23 -22.31 18.72
C VAL A 97 -7.95 -21.91 19.44
N ASN A 98 -7.48 -20.67 19.22
CA ASN A 98 -6.12 -20.22 19.56
C ASN A 98 -6.07 -19.09 20.60
N GLY A 99 -7.22 -18.65 21.13
CA GLY A 99 -7.28 -17.63 22.19
C GLY A 99 -6.53 -16.34 21.81
N ASP A 100 -5.55 -15.94 22.61
CA ASP A 100 -4.76 -14.72 22.41
C ASP A 100 -3.86 -14.77 21.16
N ALA A 101 -3.45 -15.96 20.70
CA ALA A 101 -2.64 -16.12 19.50
C ALA A 101 -3.42 -15.79 18.22
N SER A 102 -4.75 -15.83 18.27
CA SER A 102 -5.64 -15.48 17.15
C SER A 102 -5.40 -14.09 16.56
N THR A 103 -4.96 -13.14 17.39
CA THR A 103 -4.70 -11.77 16.94
C THR A 103 -3.45 -11.70 16.08
N ARG A 104 -2.42 -12.52 16.38
CA ARG A 104 -1.22 -12.61 15.53
C ARG A 104 -1.55 -13.22 14.18
N GLU A 105 -2.37 -14.28 14.16
CA GLU A 105 -2.82 -14.91 12.93
C GLU A 105 -3.65 -13.96 12.06
N LEU A 106 -4.55 -13.18 12.67
CA LEU A 106 -5.29 -12.16 11.95
C LEU A 106 -4.32 -11.11 11.35
N ILE A 107 -3.34 -10.65 12.11
CA ILE A 107 -2.36 -9.68 11.63
C ILE A 107 -1.55 -10.25 10.46
N ASP A 108 -1.17 -11.53 10.50
CA ASP A 108 -0.51 -12.19 9.38
C ASP A 108 -1.42 -12.25 8.14
N VAL A 109 -2.70 -12.61 8.30
CA VAL A 109 -3.67 -12.58 7.20
C VAL A 109 -3.81 -11.16 6.62
N LEU A 110 -3.88 -10.12 7.45
CA LEU A 110 -3.97 -8.75 6.98
C LEU A 110 -2.73 -8.31 6.20
N LEU A 111 -1.55 -8.81 6.57
CA LEU A 111 -0.30 -8.54 5.85
C LEU A 111 -0.27 -9.18 4.45
N LEU A 112 -1.12 -10.17 4.14
CA LEU A 112 -1.23 -10.72 2.78
C LEU A 112 -1.66 -9.72 1.73
N HIS A 113 -2.47 -8.73 2.10
CA HIS A 113 -2.96 -7.72 1.16
C HIS A 113 -1.84 -6.91 0.50
N ARG A 114 -0.59 -7.04 0.98
CA ARG A 114 0.60 -6.45 0.36
C ARG A 114 1.12 -7.22 -0.86
N SER A 115 0.84 -8.52 -0.95
CA SER A 115 1.34 -9.39 -2.02
C SER A 115 0.25 -10.14 -2.77
N MET A 116 -0.98 -10.15 -2.25
CA MET A 116 -2.14 -10.82 -2.82
C MET A 116 -3.27 -9.84 -3.10
N THR A 117 -4.17 -10.21 -4.02
CA THR A 117 -5.39 -9.43 -4.25
C THR A 117 -6.39 -9.65 -3.11
N GLU A 118 -7.28 -8.67 -2.90
CA GLU A 118 -8.34 -8.80 -1.89
C GLU A 118 -9.19 -10.06 -2.11
N ALA A 119 -9.48 -10.39 -3.38
CA ALA A 119 -10.24 -11.58 -3.76
C ALA A 119 -9.53 -12.88 -3.31
N ASP A 120 -8.22 -12.98 -3.53
CA ASP A 120 -7.43 -14.15 -3.12
C ASP A 120 -7.39 -14.30 -1.60
N VAL A 121 -7.25 -13.19 -0.87
CA VAL A 121 -7.24 -13.20 0.60
C VAL A 121 -8.60 -13.62 1.15
N VAL A 122 -9.69 -13.06 0.62
CA VAL A 122 -11.06 -13.43 1.04
C VAL A 122 -11.36 -14.90 0.71
N ALA A 123 -10.94 -15.39 -0.47
CA ALA A 123 -11.07 -16.80 -0.83
C ALA A 123 -10.27 -17.71 0.11
N GLY A 124 -9.04 -17.31 0.46
CA GLY A 124 -8.20 -18.00 1.44
C GLY A 124 -8.83 -18.05 2.83
N ILE A 125 -9.39 -16.94 3.30
CA ILE A 125 -10.13 -16.86 4.57
C ILE A 125 -11.33 -17.81 4.55
N ALA A 126 -12.13 -17.78 3.47
CA ALA A 126 -13.30 -18.66 3.34
C ALA A 126 -12.91 -20.14 3.32
N ALA A 127 -11.81 -20.49 2.66
CA ALA A 127 -11.28 -21.86 2.66
C ALA A 127 -10.79 -22.28 4.05
N ALA A 128 -10.09 -21.41 4.77
CA ALA A 128 -9.63 -21.68 6.13
C ALA A 128 -10.79 -21.92 7.10
N LEU A 129 -11.85 -21.09 6.99
CA LEU A 129 -13.07 -21.24 7.79
C LEU A 129 -13.79 -22.58 7.52
N LYS A 130 -13.83 -23.07 6.29
CA LYS A 130 -14.41 -24.38 5.95
C LYS A 130 -13.66 -25.56 6.57
N VAL A 131 -12.34 -25.47 6.68
CA VAL A 131 -11.48 -26.54 7.20
C VAL A 131 -11.39 -26.49 8.73
N GLY A 132 -11.88 -25.44 9.38
CA GLY A 132 -11.78 -25.26 10.83
C GLY A 132 -10.34 -25.03 11.32
N ARG A 133 -9.40 -24.74 10.41
CA ARG A 133 -8.02 -24.36 10.75
C ARG A 133 -7.87 -22.85 10.62
N SER A 134 -7.58 -22.20 11.74
CA SER A 134 -6.94 -20.90 11.71
C SER A 134 -5.49 -21.08 11.21
N ALA A 135 -5.11 -20.31 10.20
CA ALA A 135 -4.00 -20.65 9.30
C ALA A 135 -2.63 -20.73 10.02
N PRO A 136 -1.74 -21.63 9.54
CA PRO A 136 -0.74 -21.16 8.59
C PRO A 136 -0.65 -22.09 7.36
N MET A 137 -1.55 -21.93 6.39
CA MET A 137 -1.46 -22.61 5.08
C MET A 137 -1.00 -21.66 3.95
N TRP A 138 -0.95 -20.35 4.21
CA TRP A 138 -0.63 -19.32 3.21
C TRP A 138 0.77 -19.44 2.59
N SER A 139 1.74 -20.04 3.27
CA SER A 139 3.08 -20.30 2.72
C SER A 139 3.09 -21.44 1.68
N ARG A 140 1.98 -22.19 1.54
CA ARG A 140 1.84 -23.30 0.58
C ARG A 140 0.80 -23.04 -0.51
N TRP A 141 0.02 -21.97 -0.42
CA TRP A 141 -0.90 -21.60 -1.50
C TRP A 141 -0.10 -21.09 -2.71
N LYS A 142 0.17 -21.99 -3.66
CA LYS A 142 0.41 -21.61 -5.04
C LYS A 142 -0.96 -21.46 -5.69
N PRO A 143 -1.30 -20.32 -6.30
CA PRO A 143 -2.50 -20.28 -7.13
C PRO A 143 -2.36 -21.39 -8.18
N ALA A 144 -3.36 -22.26 -8.28
CA ALA A 144 -3.45 -23.14 -9.43
C ALA A 144 -3.44 -22.23 -10.67
N ALA A 145 -2.52 -22.47 -11.59
CA ALA A 145 -2.53 -21.79 -12.87
C ALA A 145 -3.83 -22.18 -13.58
N ILE A 146 -4.87 -21.34 -13.41
CA ILE A 146 -6.08 -21.42 -14.21
C ILE A 146 -5.65 -20.95 -15.59
N GLY A 147 -5.60 -21.90 -16.52
CA GLY A 147 -5.32 -21.67 -17.92
C GLY A 147 -6.25 -20.60 -18.49
N THR A 148 -5.61 -19.63 -19.14
CA THR A 148 -6.06 -18.87 -20.31
C THR A 148 -7.57 -18.85 -20.60
N GLY A 149 -8.19 -17.68 -20.42
CA GLY A 149 -9.41 -17.33 -21.16
C GLY A 149 -10.28 -16.25 -20.51
N GLY A 150 -10.29 -15.06 -21.13
CA GLY A 150 -11.44 -14.13 -21.06
C GLY A 150 -11.27 -12.91 -20.16
N ALA A 151 -11.42 -11.74 -20.77
CA ALA A 151 -11.28 -10.42 -20.19
C ALA A 151 -12.19 -10.16 -18.97
N ASN A 152 -11.64 -9.47 -17.96
CA ASN A 152 -12.43 -8.46 -17.24
C ASN A 152 -11.55 -7.36 -16.64
N SER A 153 -11.95 -6.15 -16.95
CA SER A 153 -11.31 -4.87 -16.64
C SER A 153 -11.46 -4.56 -15.15
N GLY A 154 -10.34 -4.42 -14.45
CA GLY A 154 -10.33 -4.02 -13.04
C GLY A 154 -8.96 -3.81 -12.40
N ARG A 155 -7.87 -3.85 -13.19
CA ARG A 155 -6.54 -3.47 -12.70
C ARG A 155 -6.25 -2.04 -13.12
N HIS A 156 -6.39 -1.10 -12.21
CA HIS A 156 -5.77 0.21 -12.36
C HIS A 156 -4.27 0.11 -11.99
N LEU A 157 -3.51 -0.56 -12.85
CA LEU A 157 -2.06 -0.39 -12.95
C LEU A 157 -1.83 0.93 -13.72
N PRO A 158 -1.04 1.89 -13.22
CA PRO A 158 -0.63 3.01 -14.06
C PRO A 158 0.23 2.45 -15.18
N ALA A 159 -0.25 2.57 -16.42
CA ALA A 159 0.49 2.25 -17.62
C ALA A 159 1.75 3.11 -17.67
N HIS A 160 2.91 2.46 -17.57
CA HIS A 160 4.19 3.05 -17.95
C HIS A 160 4.25 3.09 -19.48
N THR A 161 3.76 4.18 -20.06
CA THR A 161 4.14 4.55 -21.43
C THR A 161 5.59 5.00 -21.38
N VAL A 162 6.49 4.22 -21.97
CA VAL A 162 7.87 4.62 -22.23
C VAL A 162 7.82 5.71 -23.32
N ALA A 163 7.87 6.97 -22.90
CA ALA A 163 8.15 8.10 -23.78
C ALA A 163 9.68 8.28 -23.87
N PRO A 164 10.23 8.65 -25.03
CA PRO A 164 11.67 8.70 -25.26
C PRO A 164 12.30 9.81 -24.41
N GLU A 165 13.43 9.48 -23.77
CA GLU A 165 14.16 10.39 -22.90
C GLU A 165 14.69 11.59 -23.69
N HIS A 166 14.17 12.77 -23.41
CA HIS A 166 14.75 14.04 -23.86
C HIS A 166 16.05 14.29 -23.06
N ARG A 167 17.18 13.96 -23.68
CA ARG A 167 18.52 14.27 -23.16
C ARG A 167 18.71 15.79 -23.12
N VAL A 168 18.64 16.37 -21.92
CA VAL A 168 18.94 17.79 -21.69
C VAL A 168 20.46 17.96 -21.68
N VAL A 169 20.99 18.70 -22.66
CA VAL A 169 22.41 19.05 -22.78
C VAL A 169 22.59 20.49 -22.29
N SER A 170 23.61 20.73 -21.45
CA SER A 170 23.93 22.07 -20.93
C SER A 170 24.21 23.06 -22.08
N LEU A 171 23.67 24.28 -21.99
CA LEU A 171 23.78 25.34 -23.01
C LEU A 171 25.24 25.64 -23.40
N THR A 172 26.19 25.46 -22.48
CA THR A 172 27.62 25.66 -22.69
C THR A 172 28.23 24.62 -23.62
N GLN A 173 27.69 23.40 -23.64
CA GLN A 173 28.18 22.29 -24.44
C GLN A 173 27.72 22.39 -25.91
N ARG A 174 26.64 23.13 -26.18
CA ARG A 174 26.16 23.42 -27.54
C ARG A 174 27.01 24.47 -28.27
N ARG A 175 27.75 25.34 -27.56
CA ARG A 175 28.61 26.36 -28.18
C ARG A 175 29.98 25.83 -28.64
N LEU A 176 30.43 24.68 -28.13
CA LEU A 176 31.74 24.10 -28.48
C LEU A 176 31.68 23.09 -29.64
N ALA A 177 30.49 22.77 -30.15
CA ALA A 177 30.29 21.75 -31.18
C ALA A 177 29.79 22.32 -32.52
N ASP A 178 29.79 23.64 -32.70
CA ASP A 178 29.39 24.27 -33.95
C ASP A 178 30.64 24.65 -34.79
N PRO A 179 30.92 23.95 -35.91
CA PRO A 179 32.06 24.26 -36.77
C PRO A 179 31.87 25.55 -37.61
N ALA A 180 30.75 26.26 -37.48
CA ALA A 180 30.49 27.48 -38.26
C ALA A 180 30.98 28.80 -37.60
N ALA A 181 31.60 28.75 -36.42
CA ALA A 181 31.99 29.97 -35.68
C ALA A 181 33.43 30.47 -35.92
N VAL A 182 34.11 30.05 -36.99
CA VAL A 182 35.55 30.37 -37.22
C VAL A 182 35.82 31.28 -38.44
N ILE A 183 34.83 31.84 -39.15
CA ILE A 183 35.13 32.74 -40.28
C ILE A 183 34.36 34.08 -40.15
N ALA A 184 34.92 34.97 -39.33
CA ALA A 184 34.77 36.42 -39.45
C ALA A 184 35.88 37.09 -38.63
N GLY A 185 37.06 37.18 -39.21
CA GLY A 185 38.23 37.77 -38.55
C GLY A 185 39.46 37.71 -39.43
N LEU A 186 39.41 38.40 -40.57
CA LEU A 186 40.51 39.07 -41.28
C LEU A 186 39.93 39.86 -42.46
#